data_AF-A0AAD7EX08-F1
#
_entry.id   AF-A0AAD7EX08-F1
#
_cell.length_a   1.000
_cell.length_b   1.000
_cell.length_c   1.000
_cell.angle_alpha   90.00
_cell.angle_beta   90.00
_cell.angle_gamma   90.00
#
_symmetry.space_group_name_H-M   'P 1'
#
loop_
_entity.id
_entity.type
_entity.pdbx_description
1 polymer ?
#
loop_
_entity_poly.entity_id
_entity_poly.type
_entity_poly.pdbx_seq_one_letter_code
_entity_poly.pdbx_strand_id
1 'polypeptide(L)'
;MATPSFPPAQQAQIIRANQRDLYHVSSLKDQVETVLRAWLGTRWLSRWDKEVDLLVKLGYYGLTTARATQTMGEEYTDIWQYSAFQRTISVSRPARAALVLLPTLPGYLLARLDDIYPDYGQPSRFRKTLKTLPSVLEVLAELNLAIFYINGTYYDLVKRLLGIRKVSSIPQNPHVRPPSYSLLGILIGIRLLHRLVVFLRRNLAAETTAKGKQRQSGNAQETFLDERPVSTFLGPVDPEGEPAKPAEEDERTMLDIASIPDALRAGRNCTLCLEERTDSCATECGHLFCWSCIVGWGREKAECPLCRQSLSLTRLLPIYNL
;
A
#
# COMPACT_ATOMS: atom_id res chain seq x y z
N MET A 1 16.12 39.09 33.83
CA MET A 1 15.07 38.91 32.79
C MET A 1 15.30 37.54 32.18
N ALA A 2 14.38 36.58 32.36
CA ALA A 2 14.50 35.28 31.70
C ALA A 2 14.41 35.50 30.19
N THR A 3 15.31 34.90 29.42
CA THR A 3 15.24 34.94 27.96
C THR A 3 13.93 34.28 27.52
N PRO A 4 13.16 34.88 26.58
CA PRO A 4 11.94 34.27 26.10
C PRO A 4 12.29 32.92 25.46
N SER A 5 11.76 31.83 26.03
CA SER A 5 11.94 30.48 25.53
C SER A 5 10.63 30.01 24.89
N PHE A 6 10.74 29.48 23.68
CA PHE A 6 9.58 28.95 22.98
C PHE A 6 9.31 27.50 23.40
N PRO A 7 8.06 27.14 23.73
CA PRO A 7 7.72 25.77 24.09
C PRO A 7 7.80 24.83 22.87
N PRO A 8 8.07 23.53 23.09
CA PRO A 8 7.97 22.53 22.01
C PRO A 8 6.54 22.47 21.46
N ALA A 9 6.41 22.20 20.15
CA ALA A 9 5.11 22.07 19.52
C ALA A 9 4.33 20.88 20.10
N GLN A 10 3.04 21.07 20.33
CA GLN A 10 2.16 20.03 20.84
C GLN A 10 1.83 19.01 19.75
N GLN A 11 1.54 17.77 20.14
CA GLN A 11 1.12 16.70 19.22
C GLN A 11 -0.02 17.15 18.30
N ALA A 12 -1.07 17.77 18.87
CA ALA A 12 -2.22 18.27 18.11
C ALA A 12 -1.84 19.28 17.02
N GLN A 13 -0.92 20.20 17.32
CA GLN A 13 -0.45 21.21 16.36
C GLN A 13 0.28 20.53 15.20
N ILE A 14 1.19 19.60 15.51
CA ILE A 14 1.95 18.86 14.49
C ILE A 14 1.01 18.05 13.58
N ILE A 15 0.01 17.37 14.17
CA ILE A 15 -0.97 16.58 13.42
C ILE A 15 -1.82 17.47 12.51
N ARG A 16 -2.37 18.57 13.05
CA ARG A 16 -3.20 19.51 12.28
C ARG A 16 -2.42 20.17 11.15
N ALA A 17 -1.16 20.55 11.40
CA ALA A 17 -0.28 21.07 10.38
C ALA A 17 -0.12 20.08 9.23
N ASN A 18 0.20 18.82 9.55
CA ASN A 18 0.40 17.80 8.54
C ASN A 18 -0.89 17.48 7.76
N GLN A 19 -2.03 17.38 8.44
CA GLN A 19 -3.34 17.18 7.79
C GLN A 19 -3.67 18.34 6.84
N ARG A 20 -3.38 19.57 7.24
CA ARG A 20 -3.61 20.76 6.41
C ARG A 20 -2.70 20.78 5.19
N ASP A 21 -1.43 20.42 5.35
CA ASP A 21 -0.50 20.29 4.23
C ASP A 21 -0.96 19.22 3.23
N LEU A 22 -1.38 18.04 3.72
CA LEU A 22 -1.90 16.97 2.85
C LEU A 22 -3.14 17.42 2.06
N TYR A 23 -4.06 18.13 2.72
CA TYR A 23 -5.25 18.68 2.07
C TYR A 23 -4.89 19.68 0.95
N HIS A 24 -3.92 20.56 1.18
CA HIS A 24 -3.50 21.51 0.16
C HIS A 24 -2.78 20.83 -1.01
N VAL A 25 -1.95 19.82 -0.73
CA VAL A 25 -1.29 19.04 -1.80
C VAL A 25 -2.30 18.28 -2.64
N SER A 26 -3.29 17.62 -2.03
CA SER A 26 -4.34 16.91 -2.79
C SER A 26 -5.20 17.87 -3.60
N SER A 27 -5.61 18.99 -3.01
CA SER A 27 -6.39 20.01 -3.71
C SER A 27 -5.62 20.61 -4.90
N LEU A 28 -4.31 20.85 -4.73
CA LEU A 28 -3.47 21.34 -5.82
C LEU A 28 -3.31 20.28 -6.92
N LYS A 29 -3.20 18.99 -6.57
CA LYS A 29 -3.20 17.89 -7.53
C LYS A 29 -4.49 17.87 -8.34
N ASP A 30 -5.65 17.90 -7.71
CA ASP A 30 -6.95 17.87 -8.40
C ASP A 30 -7.11 19.03 -9.39
N GLN A 31 -6.67 20.24 -9.00
CA GLN A 31 -6.68 21.41 -9.87
C GLN A 31 -5.73 21.23 -11.06
N VAL A 32 -4.49 20.78 -10.82
CA VAL A 32 -3.50 20.53 -11.87
C VAL A 32 -3.98 19.44 -12.83
N GLU A 33 -4.55 18.35 -12.33
CA GLU A 33 -5.13 17.29 -13.15
C GLU A 33 -6.28 17.81 -14.01
N THR A 34 -7.15 18.66 -13.47
CA THR A 34 -8.28 19.24 -14.21
C THR A 34 -7.76 20.07 -15.38
N VAL A 35 -6.73 20.89 -15.18
CA VAL A 35 -6.09 21.69 -16.23
C VAL A 35 -5.40 20.80 -17.26
N LEU A 36 -4.59 19.84 -16.82
CA LEU A 36 -3.87 18.93 -17.72
C LEU A 36 -4.82 18.04 -18.53
N ARG A 37 -5.94 17.59 -17.93
CA ARG A 37 -6.99 16.84 -18.61
C ARG A 37 -7.64 17.67 -19.71
N ALA A 38 -7.87 18.96 -19.47
CA ALA A 38 -8.44 19.87 -20.46
C ALA A 38 -7.47 20.18 -21.61
N TRP A 39 -6.17 20.30 -21.32
CA TRP A 39 -5.16 20.69 -22.33
C TRP A 39 -4.58 19.53 -23.12
N LEU A 40 -4.30 18.41 -22.45
CA LEU A 40 -3.53 17.28 -23.01
C LEU A 40 -4.38 16.00 -23.13
N GLY A 41 -5.61 16.03 -22.63
CA GLY A 41 -6.54 14.90 -22.64
C GLY A 41 -6.27 13.88 -21.53
N THR A 42 -7.26 13.00 -21.31
CA THR A 42 -7.24 11.97 -20.27
C THR A 42 -6.15 10.90 -20.49
N ARG A 43 -5.87 10.54 -21.75
CA ARG A 43 -4.86 9.53 -22.10
C ARG A 43 -3.45 9.95 -21.70
N TRP A 44 -3.10 11.21 -21.94
CA TRP A 44 -1.80 11.74 -21.53
C TRP A 44 -1.71 11.78 -20.01
N LEU A 45 -2.77 12.26 -19.34
CA LEU A 45 -2.81 12.33 -17.89
C LEU A 45 -2.61 10.96 -17.23
N SER A 46 -3.33 9.93 -17.71
CA SER A 46 -3.17 8.56 -17.19
C SER A 46 -1.77 7.99 -17.38
N ARG A 47 -1.06 8.40 -18.44
CA ARG A 47 0.32 7.95 -18.70
C ARG A 47 1.34 8.60 -17.75
N TRP A 48 1.07 9.82 -17.32
CA TRP A 48 2.00 10.65 -16.55
C TRP A 48 1.49 10.97 -15.12
N ASP A 49 0.51 10.23 -14.61
CA ASP A 49 -0.10 10.48 -13.30
C ASP A 49 0.93 10.47 -12.15
N LYS A 50 1.85 9.49 -12.17
CA LYS A 50 2.93 9.36 -11.16
C LYS A 50 3.84 10.60 -11.16
N GLU A 51 4.12 11.15 -12.34
CA GLU A 51 5.01 12.30 -12.56
C GLU A 51 4.30 13.61 -12.20
N VAL A 52 3.02 13.73 -12.52
CA VAL A 52 2.19 14.86 -12.10
C VAL A 52 2.12 14.91 -10.57
N ASP A 53 1.87 13.77 -9.91
CA ASP A 53 1.86 13.67 -8.44
C ASP A 53 3.20 14.11 -7.82
N LEU A 54 4.32 13.64 -8.38
CA LEU A 54 5.66 14.04 -7.95
C LEU A 54 5.92 15.54 -8.16
N LEU A 55 5.57 16.08 -9.34
CA LEU A 55 5.76 17.50 -9.66
C LEU A 55 4.94 18.40 -8.74
N VAL A 56 3.70 18.02 -8.42
CA VAL A 56 2.83 18.72 -7.48
C VAL A 56 3.47 18.77 -6.08
N LYS A 57 3.94 17.63 -5.58
CA LYS A 57 4.60 17.55 -4.27
C LYS A 57 5.91 18.36 -4.24
N LEU A 58 6.74 18.24 -5.28
CA LEU A 58 7.99 19.02 -5.40
C LEU A 58 7.71 20.52 -5.54
N GLY A 59 6.65 20.91 -6.24
CA GLY A 59 6.23 22.30 -6.36
C GLY A 59 5.81 22.87 -5.01
N TYR A 60 4.92 22.17 -4.29
CA TYR A 60 4.44 22.61 -2.97
C TYR A 60 5.57 22.70 -1.94
N TYR A 61 6.32 21.60 -1.74
CA TYR A 61 7.40 21.55 -0.75
C TYR A 61 8.66 22.30 -1.18
N GLY A 62 8.87 22.48 -2.49
CA GLY A 62 9.95 23.30 -3.03
C GLY A 62 9.71 24.79 -2.80
N LEU A 63 8.48 25.27 -3.04
CA LEU A 63 8.13 26.67 -2.80
C LEU A 63 8.05 27.02 -1.32
N THR A 64 7.72 26.05 -0.46
CA THR A 64 7.65 26.24 1.00
C THR A 64 8.98 25.88 1.68
N THR A 65 9.19 24.60 1.97
CA THR A 65 10.31 24.09 2.76
C THR A 65 11.69 24.39 2.15
N ALA A 66 11.87 24.27 0.83
CA ALA A 66 13.19 24.50 0.22
C ALA A 66 13.61 25.98 0.27
N ARG A 67 12.65 26.91 0.18
CA ARG A 67 12.86 28.35 0.32
C ARG A 67 12.98 28.82 1.78
N ALA A 68 12.89 27.90 2.74
CA ALA A 68 12.89 28.17 4.18
C ALA A 68 11.70 29.00 4.65
N THR A 69 10.60 28.98 3.90
CA THR A 69 9.33 29.50 4.39
C THR A 69 8.57 28.36 5.06
N GLN A 70 7.66 28.69 5.97
CA GLN A 70 6.77 27.72 6.58
C GLN A 70 5.88 27.08 5.51
N THR A 71 5.45 25.84 5.74
CA THR A 71 4.36 25.26 4.97
C THR A 71 3.03 25.88 5.41
N MET A 72 1.98 25.78 4.57
CA MET A 72 0.66 26.32 4.93
C MET A 72 0.11 25.70 6.22
N GLY A 73 0.40 24.43 6.47
CA GLY A 73 0.03 23.76 7.72
C GLY A 73 0.85 24.22 8.92
N GLU A 74 2.13 24.53 8.71
CA GLU A 74 3.00 25.09 9.76
C GLU A 74 2.58 26.52 10.14
N GLU A 75 2.22 27.33 9.15
CA GLU A 75 1.64 28.67 9.35
C GLU A 75 0.28 28.58 10.06
N TYR A 76 -0.60 27.68 9.63
CA TYR A 76 -1.93 27.49 10.24
C TYR A 76 -1.90 27.13 11.73
N THR A 77 -0.82 26.50 12.21
CA THR A 77 -0.69 26.08 13.61
C THR A 77 0.38 26.84 14.38
N ASP A 78 0.96 27.87 13.77
CA ASP A 78 1.99 28.71 14.36
C ASP A 78 3.22 27.94 14.88
N ILE A 79 3.66 26.95 14.10
CA ILE A 79 4.82 26.11 14.44
C ILE A 79 6.00 26.37 13.51
N TRP A 80 7.20 26.30 14.08
CA TRP A 80 8.46 26.58 13.41
C TRP A 80 9.38 25.37 13.47
N GLN A 81 10.19 25.19 12.43
CA GLN A 81 11.22 24.16 12.38
C GLN A 81 12.45 24.60 13.17
N TYR A 82 13.01 23.69 13.96
CA TYR A 82 14.19 23.90 14.79
C TYR A 82 15.14 22.71 14.63
N SER A 83 16.37 22.97 14.21
CA SER A 83 17.40 21.95 14.08
C SER A 83 17.99 21.62 15.45
N ALA A 84 17.77 20.41 15.96
CA ALA A 84 18.34 19.99 17.24
C ALA A 84 19.87 19.83 17.17
N PHE A 85 20.40 19.47 16.00
CA PHE A 85 21.83 19.28 15.77
C PHE A 85 22.58 20.62 15.76
N GLN A 86 22.09 21.59 14.99
CA GLN A 86 22.72 22.91 14.86
C GLN A 86 22.28 23.90 15.93
N ARG A 87 21.23 23.59 16.70
CA ARG A 87 20.58 24.47 17.69
C ARG A 87 20.16 25.82 17.10
N THR A 88 19.74 25.81 15.84
CA THR A 88 19.29 27.00 15.10
C THR A 88 17.92 26.77 14.49
N ILE A 89 17.18 27.87 14.30
CA ILE A 89 15.90 27.88 13.58
C ILE A 89 16.14 27.67 12.07
N SER A 90 17.28 28.13 11.57
CA SER A 90 17.65 27.96 10.17
C SER A 90 18.17 26.55 9.88
N VAL A 91 17.34 25.72 9.26
CA VAL A 91 17.77 24.42 8.72
C VAL A 91 18.80 24.64 7.61
N SER A 92 19.85 23.82 7.52
CA SER A 92 20.88 23.92 6.48
C SER A 92 20.31 23.64 5.07
N ARG A 93 20.89 24.24 4.02
CA ARG A 93 20.48 23.99 2.62
C ARG A 93 20.37 22.50 2.24
N PRO A 94 21.35 21.62 2.55
CA PRO A 94 21.22 20.20 2.22
C PRO A 94 20.12 19.50 3.03
N ALA A 95 19.91 19.89 4.29
CA ALA A 95 18.81 19.34 5.09
C ALA A 95 17.43 19.77 4.55
N ARG A 96 17.30 21.01 4.03
CA ARG A 96 16.07 21.45 3.35
C ARG A 96 15.80 20.65 2.09
N ALA A 97 16.81 20.43 1.25
CA ALA A 97 16.68 19.59 0.07
C ALA A 97 16.28 18.16 0.45
N ALA A 98 16.91 17.59 1.49
CA ALA A 98 16.55 16.27 2.00
C ALA A 98 15.11 16.19 2.52
N LEU A 99 14.60 17.23 3.20
CA LEU A 99 13.20 17.27 3.64
C LEU A 99 12.19 17.23 2.50
N VAL A 100 12.54 17.75 1.33
CA VAL A 100 11.67 17.75 0.15
C VAL A 100 11.81 16.45 -0.65
N LEU A 101 13.04 16.02 -0.89
CA LEU A 101 13.36 14.91 -1.78
C LEU A 101 13.14 13.55 -1.11
N LEU A 102 13.49 13.39 0.15
CA LEU A 102 13.48 12.08 0.82
C LEU A 102 12.07 11.51 1.07
N PRO A 103 11.03 12.31 1.32
CA PRO A 103 9.65 11.79 1.39
C PRO A 103 9.01 11.51 0.02
N THR A 104 9.47 12.16 -1.05
CA THR A 104 8.78 12.16 -2.37
C THR A 104 9.45 11.24 -3.38
N LEU A 105 10.79 11.24 -3.45
CA LEU A 105 11.54 10.47 -4.45
C LEU A 105 11.51 8.95 -4.24
N PRO A 106 11.61 8.39 -3.03
CA PRO A 106 11.71 6.93 -2.89
C PRO A 106 10.50 6.19 -3.44
N GLY A 107 9.28 6.71 -3.19
CA GLY A 107 8.05 6.11 -3.73
C GLY A 107 8.02 6.13 -5.26
N TYR A 108 8.41 7.25 -5.87
CA TYR A 108 8.49 7.36 -7.32
C TYR A 108 9.57 6.46 -7.92
N LEU A 109 10.78 6.45 -7.35
CA LEU A 109 11.88 5.63 -7.83
C LEU A 109 11.55 4.14 -7.74
N LEU A 110 10.93 3.69 -6.64
CA LEU A 110 10.50 2.30 -6.50
C LEU A 110 9.44 1.93 -7.55
N ALA A 111 8.44 2.78 -7.75
CA ALA A 111 7.41 2.55 -8.76
C ALA A 111 7.97 2.55 -10.20
N ARG A 112 8.97 3.39 -10.48
CA ARG A 112 9.61 3.48 -11.80
C ARG A 112 10.59 2.33 -12.05
N LEU A 113 11.32 1.89 -11.03
CA LEU A 113 12.27 0.78 -11.12
C LEU A 113 11.55 -0.55 -11.38
N ASP A 114 10.35 -0.73 -10.83
CA ASP A 114 9.48 -1.89 -11.10
C ASP A 114 9.03 -1.92 -12.57
N ASP A 115 8.65 -0.76 -13.13
CA ASP A 115 8.26 -0.64 -14.55
C ASP A 115 9.45 -0.88 -15.52
N ILE A 116 10.69 -0.55 -15.12
CA ILE A 116 11.89 -0.62 -15.98
C ILE A 116 12.53 -2.01 -16.01
N TYR A 117 12.40 -2.80 -14.94
CA TYR A 117 12.95 -4.15 -14.85
C TYR A 117 11.82 -5.20 -14.78
N PRO A 118 11.12 -5.46 -15.90
CA PRO A 118 10.16 -6.56 -15.98
C PRO A 118 10.86 -7.91 -15.75
N ASP A 119 10.08 -8.89 -15.30
CA ASP A 119 10.44 -10.11 -14.55
C ASP A 119 11.39 -11.13 -15.23
N TYR A 120 12.21 -10.73 -16.21
CA TYR A 120 13.12 -11.63 -16.93
C TYR A 120 14.47 -11.82 -16.19
N GLY A 121 14.64 -13.00 -15.61
CA GLY A 121 15.85 -13.82 -15.76
C GLY A 121 17.21 -13.32 -15.22
N GLN A 122 17.30 -12.69 -14.03
CA GLN A 122 18.63 -12.53 -13.39
C GLN A 122 18.59 -12.57 -11.85
N PRO A 123 19.47 -13.37 -11.19
CA PRO A 123 19.46 -13.51 -9.74
C PRO A 123 20.38 -12.46 -9.11
N SER A 124 19.88 -11.68 -8.15
CA SER A 124 20.76 -11.10 -7.14
C SER A 124 19.96 -10.67 -5.91
N ARG A 125 20.63 -10.69 -4.75
CA ARG A 125 20.11 -10.22 -3.46
C ARG A 125 19.45 -8.84 -3.55
N PHE A 126 19.89 -8.02 -4.52
CA PHE A 126 19.36 -6.72 -4.84
C PHE A 126 17.86 -6.71 -5.19
N ARG A 127 17.37 -7.70 -5.97
CA ARG A 127 15.92 -7.80 -6.28
C ARG A 127 15.11 -8.15 -5.04
N LYS A 128 15.61 -9.08 -4.21
CA LYS A 128 14.97 -9.41 -2.93
C LYS A 128 14.91 -8.20 -2.02
N THR A 129 16.00 -7.42 -1.92
CA THR A 129 16.00 -6.19 -1.13
C THR A 129 15.08 -5.12 -1.70
N LEU A 130 15.00 -4.95 -3.02
CA LEU A 130 14.08 -3.98 -3.64
C LEU A 130 12.62 -4.33 -3.38
N LYS A 131 12.24 -5.61 -3.45
CA LYS A 131 10.87 -6.05 -3.17
C LYS A 131 10.51 -5.98 -1.68
N THR A 132 11.47 -6.17 -0.76
CA THR A 132 11.21 -6.10 0.68
C THR A 132 11.33 -4.69 1.26
N LEU A 133 12.06 -3.79 0.60
CA LEU A 133 12.31 -2.43 1.07
C LEU A 133 11.04 -1.59 1.31
N PRO A 134 10.03 -1.56 0.42
CA PRO A 134 8.79 -0.83 0.67
C PRO A 134 8.09 -1.28 1.95
N SER A 135 7.97 -2.60 2.15
CA SER A 135 7.34 -3.17 3.33
C SER A 135 8.11 -2.86 4.62
N VAL A 136 9.44 -2.89 4.58
CA VAL A 136 10.28 -2.51 5.72
C VAL A 136 10.12 -1.02 6.04
N LEU A 137 10.11 -0.16 5.01
CA LEU A 137 9.94 1.27 5.18
C LEU A 137 8.55 1.62 5.74
N GLU A 138 7.51 0.92 5.29
CA GLU A 138 6.15 1.03 5.83
C GLU A 138 6.12 0.70 7.33
N VAL A 139 6.67 -0.45 7.73
CA VAL A 139 6.72 -0.87 9.15
C VAL A 139 7.52 0.13 9.99
N LEU A 140 8.66 0.63 9.48
CA LEU A 140 9.44 1.66 10.15
C LEU A 140 8.66 2.97 10.31
N ALA A 141 7.87 3.35 9.31
CA ALA A 141 7.04 4.55 9.35
C ALA A 141 5.89 4.40 10.37
N GLU A 142 5.21 3.25 10.39
CA GLU A 142 4.18 2.92 11.38
C GLU A 142 4.76 2.91 12.81
N LEU A 143 5.95 2.34 13.00
CA LEU A 143 6.63 2.32 14.29
C LEU A 143 7.03 3.73 14.73
N ASN A 144 7.54 4.57 13.83
CA ASN A 144 7.82 5.96 14.12
C ASN A 144 6.57 6.73 14.53
N LEU A 145 5.47 6.52 13.81
CA LEU A 145 4.17 7.13 14.09
C LEU A 145 3.63 6.69 15.47
N ALA A 146 3.76 5.41 15.82
CA ALA A 146 3.39 4.91 17.15
C ALA A 146 4.20 5.61 18.25
N ILE A 147 5.53 5.73 18.08
CA ILE A 147 6.41 6.45 19.02
C ILE A 147 6.06 7.93 19.09
N PHE A 148 5.70 8.56 17.96
CA PHE A 148 5.25 9.95 17.92
C PHE A 148 3.99 10.15 18.76
N TYR A 149 2.99 9.28 18.67
CA TYR A 149 1.76 9.43 19.46
C TYR A 149 2.01 9.26 20.97
N ILE A 150 3.05 8.54 21.37
CA ILE A 150 3.44 8.38 22.78
C ILE A 150 4.29 9.57 23.27
N ASN A 151 5.33 9.96 22.52
CA ASN A 151 6.35 10.93 22.97
C ASN A 151 6.18 12.35 22.41
N GLY A 152 5.49 12.50 21.28
CA GLY A 152 5.15 13.79 20.66
C GLY A 152 6.28 14.55 19.95
N THR A 153 7.39 13.88 19.60
CA THR A 153 8.58 14.56 19.09
C THR A 153 8.66 14.66 17.57
N TYR A 154 8.62 13.52 16.86
CA TYR A 154 8.84 13.47 15.41
C TYR A 154 7.75 12.70 14.67
N TYR A 155 6.92 13.41 13.91
CA TYR A 155 5.86 12.79 13.10
C TYR A 155 6.42 12.00 11.92
N ASP A 156 7.37 12.59 11.16
CA ASP A 156 7.99 11.96 9.99
C ASP A 156 9.34 11.31 10.32
N LEU A 157 9.62 10.17 9.68
CA LEU A 157 10.92 9.51 9.74
C LEU A 157 12.06 10.42 9.29
N VAL A 158 11.87 11.17 8.22
CA VAL A 158 12.90 12.06 7.65
C VAL A 158 13.28 13.15 8.65
N LYS A 159 12.29 13.76 9.31
CA LYS A 159 12.52 14.77 10.34
C LYS A 159 13.22 14.19 11.57
N ARG A 160 12.95 12.92 11.92
CA ARG A 160 13.64 12.20 12.99
C ARG A 160 15.11 11.94 12.65
N LEU A 161 15.39 11.47 11.43
CA LEU A 161 16.76 11.20 10.96
C LEU A 161 17.60 12.49 10.89
N LEU A 162 17.00 13.58 10.46
CA LEU A 162 17.65 14.89 10.38
C LEU A 162 17.66 15.66 11.71
N GLY A 163 16.99 15.16 12.76
CA GLY A 163 16.91 15.82 14.06
C GLY A 163 16.16 17.16 14.05
N ILE A 164 15.17 17.30 13.18
CA ILE A 164 14.39 18.54 13.02
C ILE A 164 13.15 18.45 13.92
N ARG A 165 13.13 19.30 14.96
CA ARG A 165 12.04 19.42 15.92
C ARG A 165 11.15 20.59 15.54
N LYS A 166 9.92 20.58 16.07
CA LYS A 166 8.96 21.67 15.89
C LYS A 166 8.76 22.40 17.20
N VAL A 167 8.70 23.73 17.11
CA VAL A 167 8.57 24.65 18.25
C VAL A 167 7.33 25.50 18.00
N SER A 168 6.55 25.79 19.04
CA SER A 168 5.33 26.60 18.96
C SER A 168 5.63 28.04 19.35
N SER A 169 5.07 29.02 18.62
CA SER A 169 5.12 30.43 19.05
C SER A 169 4.09 30.72 20.15
N ILE A 170 3.03 29.92 20.24
CA ILE A 170 1.96 30.06 21.23
C ILE A 170 2.46 29.59 22.61
N PRO A 171 2.37 30.42 23.66
CA PRO A 171 2.75 30.02 25.02
C PRO A 171 1.81 28.95 25.59
N GLN A 172 2.35 28.08 26.44
CA GLN A 172 1.53 27.05 27.09
C GLN A 172 0.63 27.68 28.15
N ASN A 173 -0.67 27.48 28.03
CA ASN A 173 -1.62 27.87 29.06
C ASN A 173 -1.54 26.88 30.24
N PRO A 174 -1.14 27.30 31.45
CA PRO A 174 -0.98 26.40 32.59
C PRO A 174 -2.31 25.81 33.09
N HIS A 175 -3.44 26.45 32.75
CA HIS A 175 -4.78 26.03 33.18
C HIS A 175 -5.46 25.02 32.24
N VAL A 176 -4.87 24.74 31.07
CA VAL A 176 -5.46 23.85 30.07
C VAL A 176 -4.51 22.69 29.81
N ARG A 177 -4.95 21.47 30.11
CA ARG A 177 -4.21 20.25 29.75
C ARG A 177 -4.38 19.98 28.26
N PRO A 178 -3.29 19.80 27.49
CA PRO A 178 -3.40 19.49 26.07
C PRO A 178 -4.00 18.08 25.87
N PRO A 179 -4.68 17.84 24.73
CA PRO A 179 -5.22 16.52 24.40
C PRO A 179 -4.08 15.50 24.24
N SER A 180 -4.25 14.33 24.83
CA SER A 180 -3.28 13.22 24.75
C SER A 180 -3.67 12.23 23.66
N TYR A 181 -2.75 11.94 22.73
CA TYR A 181 -2.95 10.94 21.68
C TYR A 181 -2.23 9.61 21.97
N SER A 182 -1.75 9.40 23.19
CA SER A 182 -0.98 8.21 23.59
C SER A 182 -1.75 6.91 23.38
N LEU A 183 -3.07 6.90 23.57
CA LEU A 183 -3.92 5.73 23.32
C LEU A 183 -3.81 5.27 21.86
N LEU A 184 -3.84 6.20 20.91
CA LEU A 184 -3.72 5.87 19.49
C LEU A 184 -2.36 5.23 19.19
N GLY A 185 -1.29 5.71 19.83
CA GLY A 185 0.04 5.10 19.74
C GLY A 185 0.07 3.66 20.26
N ILE A 186 -0.59 3.39 21.39
CA ILE A 186 -0.71 2.03 21.94
C ILE A 186 -1.50 1.12 21.00
N LEU A 187 -2.61 1.60 20.43
CA LEU A 187 -3.42 0.82 19.47
C LEU A 187 -2.62 0.47 18.21
N ILE A 188 -1.84 1.41 17.66
CA ILE A 188 -0.92 1.13 16.54
C ILE A 188 0.15 0.11 16.97
N GLY A 189 0.68 0.22 18.19
CA GLY A 189 1.61 -0.74 18.76
C GLY A 189 1.04 -2.16 18.86
N ILE A 190 -0.21 -2.30 19.32
CA ILE A 190 -0.92 -3.59 19.38
C ILE A 190 -1.13 -4.16 17.98
N ARG A 191 -1.53 -3.33 17.01
CA ARG A 191 -1.69 -3.75 15.60
C ARG A 191 -0.36 -4.26 15.02
N LEU A 192 0.74 -3.55 15.25
CA LEU A 192 2.09 -3.97 14.82
C LEU A 192 2.53 -5.27 15.49
N LEU A 193 2.25 -5.41 16.79
CA LEU A 193 2.53 -6.65 17.54
C LEU A 193 1.73 -7.82 16.96
N HIS A 194 0.44 -7.62 16.66
CA HIS A 194 -0.39 -8.65 16.03
C HIS A 194 0.18 -9.06 14.65
N ARG A 195 0.53 -8.09 13.80
CA ARG A 195 1.17 -8.35 12.49
C ARG A 195 2.47 -9.15 12.65
N LEU A 196 3.30 -8.81 13.64
CA LEU A 196 4.53 -9.52 13.96
C LEU A 196 4.28 -10.96 14.46
N VAL A 197 3.32 -11.15 15.37
CA VAL A 197 2.97 -12.48 15.91
C VAL A 197 2.45 -13.39 14.80
N VAL A 198 1.57 -12.90 13.94
CA VAL A 198 1.05 -13.65 12.79
C VAL A 198 2.19 -14.02 11.83
N PHE A 199 3.10 -13.08 11.54
CA PHE A 199 4.26 -13.33 10.69
C PHE A 199 5.20 -14.41 11.28
N LEU A 200 5.51 -14.32 12.58
CA LEU A 200 6.32 -15.32 13.27
C LEU A 200 5.64 -16.69 13.27
N ARG A 201 4.33 -16.76 13.58
CA ARG A 201 3.57 -18.02 13.54
C ARG A 201 3.56 -18.66 12.16
N ARG A 202 3.38 -17.87 11.09
CA ARG A 202 3.45 -18.37 9.70
C ARG A 202 4.83 -18.92 9.36
N ASN A 203 5.90 -18.23 9.77
CA ASN A 203 7.26 -18.70 9.51
C ASN A 203 7.62 -19.95 10.32
N LEU A 204 7.22 -20.02 11.60
CA LEU A 204 7.39 -21.22 12.43
C LEU A 204 6.60 -22.40 11.87
N ALA A 205 5.35 -22.18 11.42
CA ALA A 205 4.55 -23.22 10.76
C ALA A 205 5.21 -23.72 9.47
N ALA A 206 5.75 -22.81 8.64
CA ALA A 206 6.48 -23.17 7.42
C ALA A 206 7.73 -24.01 7.71
N GLU A 207 8.48 -23.72 8.77
CA GLU A 207 9.61 -24.55 9.22
C GLU A 207 9.17 -25.93 9.73
N THR A 208 8.04 -26.02 10.44
CA THR A 208 7.51 -27.31 10.91
C THR A 208 7.01 -28.19 9.76
N THR A 209 6.40 -27.61 8.73
CA THR A 209 5.98 -28.35 7.52
C THR A 209 7.18 -28.76 6.66
N ALA A 210 8.23 -27.94 6.59
CA ALA A 210 9.49 -28.30 5.92
C ALA A 210 10.23 -29.45 6.63
N LYS A 211 10.27 -29.45 7.96
CA LYS A 211 10.80 -30.58 8.75
C LYS A 211 9.88 -31.81 8.73
N GLY A 212 8.56 -31.62 8.61
CA GLY A 212 7.56 -32.66 8.44
C GLY A 212 7.72 -33.41 7.11
N LYS A 213 7.91 -32.69 6.00
CA LYS A 213 8.20 -33.28 4.67
C LYS A 213 9.49 -34.11 4.63
N GLN A 214 10.50 -33.77 5.44
CA GLN A 214 11.71 -34.61 5.57
C GLN A 214 11.53 -35.84 6.49
N ARG A 215 10.57 -35.82 7.43
CA ARG A 215 10.30 -36.95 8.33
C ARG A 215 9.22 -37.90 7.80
N GLN A 216 8.34 -37.46 6.91
CA GLN A 216 7.29 -38.28 6.27
C GLN A 216 7.74 -39.03 5.01
N SER A 217 9.06 -39.22 4.80
CA SER A 217 9.54 -40.31 3.93
C SER A 217 9.62 -41.66 4.68
N GLY A 218 9.13 -41.72 5.92
CA GLY A 218 9.07 -42.93 6.74
C GLY A 218 7.68 -43.16 7.33
N ASN A 219 6.87 -43.93 6.63
CA ASN A 219 5.89 -44.87 7.19
C ASN A 219 4.72 -44.30 8.02
N ALA A 220 3.81 -43.54 7.40
CA ALA A 220 2.44 -43.41 7.87
C ALA A 220 1.49 -43.87 6.76
N GLN A 221 0.70 -44.91 7.02
CA GLN A 221 -0.20 -45.53 6.07
C GLN A 221 -1.40 -44.60 5.81
N GLU A 222 -1.31 -43.79 4.76
CA GLU A 222 -2.40 -42.91 4.33
C GLU A 222 -3.55 -43.74 3.74
N THR A 223 -4.78 -43.33 4.03
CA THR A 223 -5.98 -43.90 3.40
C THR A 223 -6.22 -43.18 2.06
N PHE A 224 -6.47 -43.94 1.01
CA PHE A 224 -6.69 -43.43 -0.34
C PHE A 224 -8.16 -43.58 -0.73
N LEU A 225 -8.68 -42.56 -1.43
CA LEU A 225 -9.95 -42.61 -2.13
C LEU A 225 -9.66 -42.24 -3.59
N ASP A 226 -9.99 -43.13 -4.53
CA ASP A 226 -9.77 -42.94 -5.98
C ASP A 226 -8.37 -42.39 -6.31
N GLU A 227 -7.34 -43.08 -5.81
CA GLU A 227 -5.91 -42.79 -6.00
C GLU A 227 -5.39 -41.49 -5.35
N ARG A 228 -6.25 -40.72 -4.67
CA ARG A 228 -5.84 -39.52 -3.93
C ARG A 228 -5.87 -39.77 -2.42
N PRO A 229 -4.85 -39.33 -1.67
CA PRO A 229 -4.84 -39.53 -0.23
C PRO A 229 -5.89 -38.64 0.43
N VAL A 230 -6.62 -39.20 1.40
CA VAL A 230 -7.73 -38.53 2.12
C VAL A 230 -7.28 -37.23 2.80
N SER A 231 -5.99 -37.13 3.17
CA SER A 231 -5.36 -35.92 3.71
C SER A 231 -5.49 -34.70 2.79
N THR A 232 -5.54 -34.91 1.47
CA THR A 232 -5.74 -33.86 0.47
C THR A 232 -7.13 -33.22 0.56
N PHE A 233 -8.15 -34.00 0.93
CA PHE A 233 -9.53 -33.53 1.03
C PHE A 233 -9.85 -32.88 2.38
N LEU A 234 -9.07 -33.17 3.42
CA LEU A 234 -9.26 -32.65 4.78
C LEU A 234 -8.34 -31.45 5.11
N GLY A 235 -7.45 -31.07 4.20
CA GLY A 235 -6.60 -29.89 4.36
C GLY A 235 -7.43 -28.59 4.40
N PRO A 236 -6.99 -27.55 5.11
CA PRO A 236 -7.59 -26.23 5.01
C PRO A 236 -7.40 -25.74 3.57
N VAL A 237 -8.47 -25.76 2.78
CA VAL A 237 -8.51 -25.13 1.46
C VAL A 237 -8.46 -23.63 1.71
N ASP A 238 -7.33 -23.00 1.41
CA ASP A 238 -7.18 -21.54 1.40
C ASP A 238 -7.43 -21.06 -0.04
N PRO A 239 -8.69 -20.73 -0.41
CA PRO A 239 -9.06 -20.42 -1.79
C PRO A 239 -8.42 -19.11 -2.30
N GLU A 240 -7.85 -18.30 -1.40
CA GLU A 240 -7.19 -17.03 -1.74
C GLU A 240 -5.66 -17.16 -1.89
N GLY A 241 -5.09 -18.32 -1.53
CA GLY A 241 -3.64 -18.55 -1.51
C GLY A 241 -3.08 -19.29 -2.72
N GLU A 242 -3.93 -19.88 -3.56
CA GLU A 242 -3.48 -20.57 -4.77
C GLU A 242 -3.22 -19.56 -5.90
N PRO A 243 -2.06 -19.63 -6.58
CA PRO A 243 -1.78 -18.78 -7.72
C PRO A 243 -2.82 -19.04 -8.81
N ALA A 244 -3.21 -17.99 -9.52
CA ALA A 244 -4.13 -18.12 -10.64
C ALA A 244 -3.57 -19.11 -11.66
N LYS A 245 -4.40 -20.07 -12.04
CA LYS A 245 -4.05 -21.09 -13.02
C LYS A 245 -3.90 -20.42 -14.40
N PRO A 246 -2.79 -20.62 -15.13
CA PRO A 246 -2.66 -20.15 -16.50
C PRO A 246 -3.79 -20.68 -17.36
N ALA A 247 -4.24 -19.88 -18.33
CA ALA A 247 -5.36 -20.27 -19.18
C ALA A 247 -5.03 -21.48 -20.06
N GLU A 248 -3.77 -21.65 -20.45
CA GLU A 248 -3.27 -22.81 -21.19
C GLU A 248 -3.35 -24.13 -20.40
N GLU A 249 -3.43 -24.06 -19.06
CA GLU A 249 -3.50 -25.21 -18.15
C GLU A 249 -4.93 -25.50 -17.66
N ASP A 250 -5.92 -24.83 -18.25
CA ASP A 250 -7.34 -25.02 -17.94
C ASP A 250 -7.95 -26.18 -18.75
N GLU A 251 -8.00 -27.37 -18.14
CA GLU A 251 -8.61 -28.56 -18.72
C GLU A 251 -10.13 -28.44 -18.95
N ARG A 252 -10.79 -27.46 -18.32
CA ARG A 252 -12.25 -27.29 -18.41
C ARG A 252 -12.65 -26.28 -19.48
N THR A 253 -11.73 -25.54 -20.06
CA THR A 253 -12.03 -24.73 -21.24
C THR A 253 -11.73 -25.56 -22.49
N MET A 254 -12.75 -25.86 -23.31
CA MET A 254 -12.59 -26.70 -24.52
C MET A 254 -11.90 -25.97 -25.69
N LEU A 255 -11.59 -24.68 -25.54
CA LEU A 255 -10.86 -23.92 -26.54
C LEU A 255 -9.36 -24.11 -26.38
N ASP A 256 -8.68 -24.34 -27.51
CA ASP A 256 -7.22 -24.31 -27.56
C ASP A 256 -6.72 -22.86 -27.51
N ILE A 257 -6.44 -22.39 -26.30
CA ILE A 257 -6.03 -21.00 -26.04
C ILE A 257 -4.68 -20.68 -26.71
N ALA A 258 -3.80 -21.68 -26.88
CA ALA A 258 -2.53 -21.50 -27.57
C ALA A 258 -2.69 -21.17 -29.06
N SER A 259 -3.84 -21.51 -29.66
CA SER A 259 -4.15 -21.23 -31.06
C SER A 259 -4.71 -19.81 -31.30
N ILE A 260 -5.07 -19.07 -30.26
CA ILE A 260 -5.73 -17.76 -30.37
C ILE A 260 -4.70 -16.63 -30.43
N PRO A 261 -4.77 -15.70 -31.41
CA PRO A 261 -3.88 -14.53 -31.47
C PRO A 261 -4.00 -13.62 -30.24
N ASP A 262 -2.89 -13.09 -29.73
CA ASP A 262 -2.83 -12.27 -28.51
C ASP A 262 -3.79 -11.07 -28.52
N ALA A 263 -4.02 -10.46 -29.69
CA ALA A 263 -4.95 -9.34 -29.84
C ALA A 263 -6.41 -9.71 -29.51
N LEU A 264 -6.79 -10.97 -29.74
CA LEU A 264 -8.13 -11.51 -29.43
C LEU A 264 -8.20 -12.05 -27.99
N ARG A 265 -7.08 -12.50 -27.42
CA ARG A 265 -6.97 -12.94 -26.02
C ARG A 265 -7.26 -11.80 -25.03
N ALA A 266 -6.89 -10.55 -25.36
CA ALA A 266 -7.17 -9.39 -24.51
C ALA A 266 -8.67 -9.16 -24.21
N GLY A 267 -9.59 -9.62 -25.07
CA GLY A 267 -11.03 -9.57 -24.83
C GLY A 267 -11.55 -10.66 -23.87
N ARG A 268 -10.70 -11.62 -23.50
CA ARG A 268 -11.04 -12.76 -22.65
C ARG A 268 -10.72 -12.56 -21.17
N ASN A 269 -10.39 -11.34 -20.75
CA ASN A 269 -10.03 -11.10 -19.36
C ASN A 269 -11.25 -11.10 -18.44
N CYS A 270 -11.05 -11.59 -17.22
CA CYS A 270 -12.00 -11.52 -16.13
C CYS A 270 -11.89 -10.16 -15.45
N THR A 271 -12.98 -9.43 -15.24
CA THR A 271 -12.89 -8.11 -14.59
C THR A 271 -12.66 -8.18 -13.07
N LEU A 272 -12.74 -9.39 -12.48
CA LEU A 272 -12.53 -9.60 -11.05
C LEU A 272 -11.06 -9.91 -10.73
N CYS A 273 -10.42 -10.84 -11.44
CA CYS A 273 -8.99 -11.14 -11.27
C CYS A 273 -8.06 -10.40 -12.25
N LEU A 274 -8.60 -9.75 -13.28
CA LEU A 274 -7.88 -9.03 -14.34
C LEU A 274 -6.96 -9.90 -15.22
N GLU A 275 -7.03 -11.21 -15.07
CA GLU A 275 -6.32 -12.20 -15.88
C GLU A 275 -7.24 -12.81 -16.94
N GLU A 276 -6.68 -13.61 -17.85
CA GLU A 276 -7.48 -14.36 -18.82
C GLU A 276 -8.43 -15.33 -18.11
N ARG A 277 -9.69 -15.39 -18.55
CA ARG A 277 -10.72 -16.20 -17.88
C ARG A 277 -10.40 -17.69 -17.96
N THR A 278 -10.31 -18.33 -16.80
CA THR A 278 -10.30 -19.79 -16.60
C THR A 278 -11.60 -20.24 -15.97
N ASP A 279 -12.02 -21.49 -16.20
CA ASP A 279 -13.31 -22.01 -15.74
C ASP A 279 -14.46 -21.02 -16.05
N SER A 280 -14.57 -20.62 -17.32
CA SER A 280 -15.47 -19.53 -17.72
C SER A 280 -16.92 -19.79 -17.31
N CYS A 281 -17.56 -18.77 -16.75
CA CYS A 281 -18.93 -18.84 -16.25
C CYS A 281 -19.74 -17.62 -16.68
N ALA A 282 -20.97 -17.84 -17.14
CA ALA A 282 -21.96 -16.79 -17.35
C ALA A 282 -22.90 -16.63 -16.15
N THR A 283 -23.16 -15.36 -15.85
CA THR A 283 -24.27 -14.93 -15.00
C THR A 283 -25.59 -14.90 -15.79
N GLU A 284 -26.73 -14.83 -15.10
CA GLU A 284 -28.08 -14.73 -15.72
C GLU A 284 -28.22 -13.53 -16.67
N CYS A 285 -27.46 -12.47 -16.44
CA CYS A 285 -27.42 -11.27 -17.28
C CYS A 285 -26.47 -11.38 -18.49
N GLY A 286 -25.77 -12.51 -18.66
CA GLY A 286 -24.86 -12.78 -19.78
C GLY A 286 -23.41 -12.32 -19.59
N HIS A 287 -23.07 -11.70 -18.46
CA HIS A 287 -21.68 -11.31 -18.18
C HIS A 287 -20.82 -12.51 -17.78
N LEU A 288 -19.56 -12.50 -18.21
CA LEU A 288 -18.60 -13.61 -18.13
C LEU A 288 -17.48 -13.35 -17.12
N PHE A 289 -17.19 -14.34 -16.28
CA PHE A 289 -16.14 -14.30 -15.26
C PHE A 289 -15.51 -15.69 -15.09
N CYS A 290 -14.42 -15.80 -14.33
CA CYS A 290 -13.97 -17.10 -13.83
C CYS A 290 -14.96 -17.63 -12.79
N TRP A 291 -15.22 -18.94 -12.78
CA TRP A 291 -16.11 -19.59 -11.81
C TRP A 291 -15.77 -19.24 -10.35
N SER A 292 -14.49 -19.38 -9.97
CA SER A 292 -14.01 -19.07 -8.62
C SER A 292 -14.25 -17.61 -8.23
N CYS A 293 -14.00 -16.69 -9.16
CA CYS A 293 -14.15 -15.25 -8.96
C CYS A 293 -15.62 -14.86 -8.72
N ILE A 294 -16.53 -15.31 -9.57
CA ILE A 294 -17.94 -14.92 -9.46
C ILE A 294 -18.64 -15.60 -8.28
N VAL A 295 -18.24 -16.84 -7.94
CA VAL A 295 -18.72 -17.52 -6.73
C VAL A 295 -18.20 -16.81 -5.47
N GLY A 296 -16.94 -16.38 -5.46
CA GLY A 296 -16.37 -15.58 -4.37
C GLY A 296 -17.15 -14.27 -4.15
N TRP A 297 -17.35 -13.51 -5.24
CA TRP A 297 -18.15 -12.28 -5.21
C TRP A 297 -19.59 -12.52 -4.75
N GLY A 298 -20.27 -13.51 -5.33
CA GLY A 298 -21.68 -13.81 -5.06
C GLY A 298 -21.97 -14.23 -3.61
N ARG A 299 -20.95 -14.72 -2.87
CA ARG A 299 -21.05 -15.00 -1.43
C ARG A 299 -21.07 -13.73 -0.58
N GLU A 300 -20.40 -12.66 -1.04
CA GLU A 300 -20.37 -11.37 -0.34
C GLU A 300 -21.54 -10.47 -0.79
N LYS A 301 -21.79 -10.41 -2.10
CA LYS A 301 -22.83 -9.57 -2.72
C LYS A 301 -23.56 -10.33 -3.83
N ALA A 302 -24.86 -10.54 -3.64
CA ALA A 302 -25.74 -11.23 -4.59
C ALA A 302 -26.16 -10.34 -5.78
N GLU A 303 -25.22 -9.65 -6.42
CA GLU A 303 -25.42 -8.80 -7.60
C GLU A 303 -24.28 -8.96 -8.61
N CYS A 304 -24.56 -8.78 -9.90
CA CYS A 304 -23.54 -8.82 -10.95
C CYS A 304 -22.57 -7.63 -10.82
N PRO A 305 -21.23 -7.84 -10.85
CA PRO A 305 -20.25 -6.75 -10.75
C PRO A 305 -20.36 -5.66 -11.84
N LEU A 306 -20.91 -6.02 -13.02
CA LEU A 306 -20.96 -5.12 -14.19
C LEU A 306 -22.28 -4.36 -14.29
N CYS A 307 -23.42 -5.05 -14.20
CA CYS A 307 -24.73 -4.44 -14.38
C CYS A 307 -25.59 -4.34 -13.11
N ARG A 308 -25.12 -4.89 -11.98
CA ARG A 308 -25.83 -4.91 -10.68
C ARG A 308 -27.18 -5.62 -10.68
N GLN A 309 -27.45 -6.45 -11.69
CA GLN A 309 -28.61 -7.33 -11.69
C GLN A 309 -28.45 -8.39 -10.59
N SER A 310 -29.56 -8.81 -9.96
CA SER A 310 -29.56 -9.84 -8.94
C SER A 310 -28.88 -11.13 -9.43
N LEU A 311 -28.00 -11.69 -8.61
CA LEU A 311 -27.21 -12.87 -8.94
C LEU A 311 -27.56 -14.04 -8.02
N SER A 312 -27.85 -15.20 -8.60
CA SER A 312 -28.03 -16.46 -7.86
C SER A 312 -26.92 -17.45 -8.19
N LEU A 313 -26.23 -17.96 -7.16
CA LEU A 313 -25.13 -18.93 -7.34
C LEU A 313 -25.58 -20.25 -7.98
N THR A 314 -26.85 -20.64 -7.80
CA THR A 314 -27.40 -21.87 -8.38
C THR A 314 -27.74 -21.76 -9.85
N ARG A 315 -27.78 -20.53 -10.40
CA ARG A 315 -28.11 -20.23 -11.79
C ARG A 315 -26.90 -19.80 -12.61
N LEU A 316 -25.71 -19.90 -12.04
CA LEU A 316 -24.45 -19.72 -12.76
C LEU A 316 -24.27 -20.85 -13.77
N LEU A 317 -24.00 -20.48 -15.02
CA LEU A 317 -23.84 -21.44 -16.12
C LEU A 317 -22.35 -21.58 -16.45
N PRO A 318 -21.75 -22.77 -16.32
CA PRO A 318 -20.39 -23.00 -16.81
C PRO A 318 -20.40 -22.98 -18.34
N ILE A 319 -19.41 -22.32 -18.94
CA ILE A 319 -19.25 -22.21 -20.38
C ILE A 319 -17.94 -22.85 -20.80
N TYR A 320 -18.06 -23.91 -21.59
CA TYR A 320 -16.94 -24.71 -22.06
C TYR A 320 -16.40 -24.26 -23.43
N ASN A 321 -17.25 -23.66 -24.29
CA ASN A 321 -17.01 -23.52 -25.73
C ASN A 321 -16.88 -22.08 -26.25
N LEU A 322 -16.59 -21.09 -25.38
CA LEU A 322 -16.71 -19.67 -25.72
C LEU A 322 -15.39 -18.93 -25.72
#